data_AF-A0A958XJE6-F1
#
_entry.id   AF-A0A958XJE6-F1
#
_cell.length_a   1.000
_cell.length_b   1.000
_cell.length_c   1.000
_cell.angle_alpha   90.00
_cell.angle_beta   90.00
_cell.angle_gamma   90.00
#
_symmetry.space_group_name_H-M   'P 1'
#
loop_
_entity.id
_entity.type
_entity.pdbx_description
1 polymer ?
#
loop_
_entity_poly.entity_id
_entity_poly.type
_entity_poly.pdbx_seq_one_letter_code
_entity_poly.pdbx_strand_id
1 'polypeptide(L)'
;MLLTFTACIDEKAPKGRYEKIATAYCECTAQLAALNREAQAAGPGKLNSFFKKMESEYSKAKECTATVIGQFGHLNGAELDSVNILLKTQCPDLADKREQLQELLGK
;
A
#
# COMPACT_ATOMS: atom_id res chain seq x y z
N MET A 1 18.96 1.00 -44.97
CA MET A 1 19.37 1.54 -43.66
C MET A 1 18.08 1.69 -42.85
N LEU A 2 17.89 0.85 -41.84
CA LEU A 2 16.61 0.60 -41.16
C LEU A 2 16.08 1.86 -40.43
N LEU A 3 14.79 2.14 -40.64
CA LEU A 3 13.93 2.92 -39.75
C LEU A 3 13.30 1.95 -38.75
N THR A 4 13.62 2.05 -37.45
CA THR A 4 12.78 1.48 -36.38
C THR A 4 12.83 2.33 -35.11
N PHE A 5 11.72 3.05 -34.90
CA PHE A 5 10.96 3.21 -33.65
C PHE A 5 11.72 3.44 -32.34
N THR A 6 11.71 4.71 -31.92
CA THR A 6 11.11 5.15 -30.65
C THR A 6 10.98 4.08 -29.55
N ALA A 7 12.01 3.99 -28.71
CA ALA A 7 11.78 3.82 -27.29
C ALA A 7 12.32 5.07 -26.63
N CYS A 8 11.41 6.01 -26.30
CA CYS A 8 11.67 6.94 -25.21
C CYS A 8 12.13 6.09 -24.04
N ILE A 9 13.41 6.19 -23.69
CA ILE A 9 13.87 5.78 -22.37
C ILE A 9 13.23 6.82 -21.44
N ASP A 10 11.98 6.56 -21.07
CA ASP A 10 11.31 7.24 -19.98
C ASP A 10 12.00 6.73 -18.70
N GLU A 11 13.18 7.27 -18.44
CA GLU A 11 14.03 7.01 -17.26
C GLU A 11 13.42 7.59 -15.97
N LYS A 12 12.16 8.02 -16.05
CA LYS A 12 11.33 8.34 -14.91
C LYS A 12 10.01 7.63 -15.15
N ALA A 13 9.82 6.51 -14.48
CA ALA A 13 8.50 6.31 -13.92
C ALA A 13 8.08 7.66 -13.29
N PRO A 14 6.91 8.22 -13.65
CA PRO A 14 6.59 9.60 -13.31
C PRO A 14 6.81 9.72 -11.81
N LYS A 15 7.66 10.64 -11.34
CA LYS A 15 7.91 10.76 -9.88
C LYS A 15 6.59 10.84 -9.08
N GLY A 16 5.51 11.32 -9.71
CA GLY A 16 4.17 11.32 -9.14
C GLY A 16 3.36 10.02 -9.23
N ARG A 17 3.69 9.01 -10.05
CA ARG A 17 2.94 7.74 -10.11
C ARG A 17 3.13 6.96 -8.81
N TYR A 18 4.38 6.69 -8.42
CA TYR A 18 4.65 5.95 -7.18
C TYR A 18 4.25 6.72 -5.93
N GLU A 19 4.35 8.05 -5.97
CA GLU A 19 3.86 8.91 -4.90
C GLU A 19 2.35 8.82 -4.75
N LYS A 20 1.58 8.93 -5.84
CA LYS A 20 0.11 8.74 -5.82
C LYS A 20 -0.28 7.35 -5.32
N ILE A 21 0.44 6.33 -5.77
CA ILE A 21 0.21 4.95 -5.35
C ILE A 21 0.50 4.79 -3.85
N ALA A 22 1.62 5.32 -3.36
CA ALA A 22 1.97 5.29 -1.94
C ALA A 22 0.94 6.03 -1.09
N THR A 23 0.53 7.23 -1.50
CA THR A 23 -0.52 8.01 -0.83
C THR A 23 -1.84 7.25 -0.78
N ALA A 24 -2.29 6.69 -1.91
CA ALA A 24 -3.52 5.91 -1.97
C ALA A 24 -3.45 4.68 -1.03
N TYR A 25 -2.31 3.98 -0.97
CA TYR A 25 -2.15 2.87 -0.03
C TYR A 25 -2.13 3.31 1.43
N CYS A 26 -1.48 4.43 1.75
CA CYS A 26 -1.56 5.01 3.10
C CYS A 26 -3.00 5.36 3.47
N GLU A 27 -3.77 5.94 2.55
CA GLU A 27 -5.19 6.27 2.77
C GLU A 27 -6.04 5.01 2.97
N CYS A 28 -5.88 3.99 2.12
CA CYS A 28 -6.61 2.72 2.22
C CYS A 28 -6.39 2.00 3.57
N THR A 29 -5.25 2.22 4.21
CA THR A 29 -4.82 1.47 5.41
C THR A 29 -4.80 2.33 6.68
N ALA A 30 -5.09 3.63 6.59
CA ALA A 30 -4.99 4.56 7.72
C ALA A 30 -5.82 4.14 8.93
N GLN A 31 -7.06 3.68 8.70
CA GLN A 31 -7.96 3.23 9.77
C GLN A 31 -7.52 1.89 10.38
N LEU A 32 -7.00 0.98 9.56
CA LEU A 32 -6.42 -0.27 10.05
C LEU A 32 -5.19 -0.02 10.92
N ALA A 33 -4.30 0.89 10.51
CA ALA A 33 -3.14 1.30 11.29
C ALA A 33 -3.54 2.00 12.61
N ALA A 34 -4.56 2.86 12.58
CA ALA A 34 -5.11 3.49 13.78
C ALA A 34 -5.67 2.45 14.77
N LEU A 35 -6.48 1.50 14.30
CA LEU A 35 -7.00 0.41 15.13
C LEU A 35 -5.89 -0.47 15.71
N ASN A 36 -4.81 -0.70 14.95
CA ASN A 36 -3.65 -1.45 15.44
C ASN A 36 -2.95 -0.72 16.60
N ARG A 37 -2.77 0.60 16.50
CA ARG A 37 -2.22 1.39 17.61
C ARG A 37 -3.15 1.40 18.82
N GLU A 38 -4.45 1.57 18.61
CA GLU A 38 -5.45 1.53 19.69
C GLU A 38 -5.50 0.17 20.39
N ALA A 39 -5.42 -0.93 19.64
CA ALA A 39 -5.41 -2.27 20.20
C ALA A 39 -4.14 -2.56 21.01
N GLN A 40 -2.98 -2.09 20.55
CA GLN A 40 -1.71 -2.19 21.30
C GLN A 40 -1.73 -1.39 22.60
N ALA A 41 -2.42 -0.24 22.62
CA ALA A 41 -2.63 0.56 23.82
C ALA A 41 -3.77 0.06 24.72
N ALA A 42 -4.61 -0.85 24.21
CA ALA A 42 -5.76 -1.37 24.95
C ALA A 42 -5.38 -2.55 25.85
N GLY A 43 -5.95 -2.58 27.05
CA GLY A 43 -5.84 -3.73 27.94
C GLY A 43 -6.53 -4.99 27.37
N PRO A 44 -6.13 -6.19 27.83
CA PRO A 44 -6.53 -7.48 27.24
C PRO A 44 -8.05 -7.69 27.14
N GLY A 45 -8.85 -7.08 28.02
CA GLY A 45 -10.31 -7.20 28.04
C GLY A 45 -11.03 -6.56 26.84
N LYS A 46 -10.36 -5.75 26.01
CA LYS A 46 -10.97 -5.09 24.83
C LYS A 46 -10.52 -5.68 23.49
N LEU A 47 -9.54 -6.59 23.49
CA LEU A 47 -8.93 -7.13 22.26
C LEU A 47 -9.96 -7.77 21.31
N ASN A 48 -10.97 -8.46 21.85
CA ASN A 48 -12.00 -9.11 21.04
C ASN A 48 -12.84 -8.11 20.21
N SER A 49 -13.06 -6.91 20.74
CA SER A 49 -13.74 -5.84 20.02
C SER A 49 -12.85 -5.20 18.94
N PHE A 50 -11.53 -5.20 19.15
CA PHE A 50 -10.57 -4.73 18.16
C PHE A 50 -10.40 -5.72 17.01
N PHE A 51 -10.37 -7.03 17.27
CA PHE A 51 -10.26 -8.04 16.22
C PHE A 51 -11.36 -7.90 15.16
N LYS A 52 -12.63 -7.79 15.57
CA LYS A 52 -13.74 -7.61 14.62
C LYS A 52 -13.63 -6.32 13.81
N LYS A 53 -13.19 -5.23 14.44
CA LYS A 53 -12.98 -3.95 13.76
C LYS A 53 -11.81 -4.03 12.78
N MET A 54 -10.71 -4.66 13.17
CA MET A 54 -9.54 -4.87 12.32
C MET A 54 -9.87 -5.73 11.11
N GLU A 55 -10.64 -6.80 11.28
CA GLU A 55 -11.07 -7.66 10.16
C GLU A 55 -11.91 -6.87 9.14
N SER A 56 -12.87 -6.08 9.63
CA SER A 56 -13.67 -5.19 8.79
C SER A 56 -12.80 -4.16 8.06
N GLU A 57 -11.91 -3.45 8.77
CA GLU A 57 -11.04 -2.45 8.14
C GLU A 57 -9.99 -3.08 7.21
N TYR A 58 -9.57 -4.32 7.48
CA TYR A 58 -8.70 -5.07 6.57
C TYR A 58 -9.42 -5.41 5.26
N SER A 59 -10.68 -5.86 5.34
CA SER A 59 -11.49 -6.12 4.13
C SER A 59 -11.66 -4.85 3.30
N LYS A 60 -11.96 -3.71 3.94
CA LYS A 60 -12.06 -2.42 3.26
C LYS A 60 -10.73 -1.98 2.65
N ALA A 61 -9.63 -2.15 3.39
CA ALA A 61 -8.30 -1.84 2.89
C ALA A 61 -7.99 -2.67 1.64
N LYS A 62 -8.34 -3.95 1.63
CA LYS A 62 -8.18 -4.85 0.47
C LYS A 62 -9.01 -4.44 -0.74
N GLU A 63 -10.27 -4.03 -0.53
CA GLU A 63 -11.11 -3.51 -1.62
C GLU A 63 -10.58 -2.19 -2.17
N CYS A 64 -10.10 -1.32 -1.27
CA CYS A 64 -9.48 -0.04 -1.63
C CYS A 64 -8.18 -0.27 -2.42
N THR A 65 -7.29 -1.16 -1.96
CA THR A 65 -6.04 -1.48 -2.67
C THR A 65 -6.30 -2.15 -4.01
N ALA A 66 -7.34 -2.97 -4.14
CA ALA A 66 -7.76 -3.52 -5.43
C ALA A 66 -8.16 -2.41 -6.43
N THR A 67 -8.77 -1.32 -5.95
CA THR A 67 -9.09 -0.15 -6.79
C THR A 67 -7.81 0.57 -7.23
N VAL A 68 -6.81 0.69 -6.34
CA VAL A 68 -5.49 1.25 -6.69
C VAL A 68 -4.81 0.39 -7.77
N ILE A 69 -4.84 -0.93 -7.64
CA ILE A 69 -4.33 -1.86 -8.67
C ILE A 69 -5.11 -1.70 -9.98
N GLY A 70 -6.43 -1.56 -9.93
CA GLY A 70 -7.26 -1.32 -11.11
C GLY A 70 -6.93 0.01 -11.83
N GLN A 71 -6.57 1.05 -11.07
CA GLN A 71 -6.22 2.37 -11.62
C GLN A 71 -4.78 2.48 -12.12
N PHE A 72 -3.83 1.84 -11.43
CA PHE A 72 -2.40 2.01 -11.68
C PHE A 72 -1.70 0.77 -12.24
N GLY A 73 -2.41 -0.35 -12.34
CA GLY A 73 -1.86 -1.65 -12.72
C GLY A 73 -1.14 -2.36 -11.56
N HIS A 74 -0.79 -3.63 -11.78
CA HIS A 74 0.04 -4.38 -10.86
C HIS A 74 1.46 -3.82 -10.83
N LEU A 75 2.04 -3.78 -9.63
CA LEU A 75 3.43 -3.37 -9.42
C LEU A 75 4.36 -4.58 -9.61
N ASN A 76 5.40 -4.42 -10.41
CA ASN A 76 6.50 -5.38 -10.45
C ASN A 76 7.40 -5.23 -9.19
N GLY A 77 8.42 -6.10 -9.06
CA GLY A 77 9.32 -6.06 -7.89
C GLY A 77 10.02 -4.73 -7.65
N ALA A 78 10.55 -4.09 -8.69
CA ALA A 78 11.26 -2.81 -8.57
C ALA A 78 10.30 -1.64 -8.30
N GLU A 79 9.10 -1.68 -8.87
CA GLU A 79 8.04 -0.70 -8.59
C GLU A 79 7.56 -0.82 -7.13
N LEU A 80 7.42 -2.05 -6.63
CA LEU A 80 7.08 -2.33 -5.24
C LEU A 80 8.12 -1.74 -4.29
N ASP A 81 9.41 -1.93 -4.57
CA ASP A 81 10.49 -1.37 -3.75
C ASP A 81 10.47 0.18 -3.78
N SER A 82 10.17 0.78 -4.93
CA SER A 82 10.03 2.23 -5.07
C SER A 82 8.87 2.79 -4.23
N VAL A 83 7.71 2.12 -4.26
CA VAL A 83 6.55 2.47 -3.44
C VAL A 83 6.86 2.24 -1.96
N ASN A 84 7.52 1.13 -1.59
CA ASN A 84 7.86 0.81 -0.21
C ASN A 84 8.79 1.86 0.43
N ILE A 85 9.74 2.42 -0.33
CA ILE A 85 10.57 3.54 0.14
C ILE A 85 9.70 4.74 0.52
N LEU A 86 8.70 5.07 -0.30
CA LEU A 86 7.78 6.18 -0.04
C LEU A 86 6.85 5.89 1.14
N LEU A 87 6.35 4.65 1.26
CA LEU A 87 5.50 4.23 2.37
C LEU A 87 6.22 4.34 3.72
N LYS A 88 7.52 4.04 3.78
CA LYS A 88 8.32 4.25 5.01
C LYS A 88 8.34 5.70 5.48
N THR A 89 8.26 6.65 4.55
CA THR A 89 8.23 8.08 4.86
C THR A 89 6.81 8.59 5.13
N GLN A 90 5.82 8.15 4.35
CA GLN A 90 4.45 8.66 4.39
C GLN A 90 3.56 7.98 5.44
N CYS A 91 3.69 6.66 5.61
CA CYS A 91 2.95 5.86 6.58
C CYS A 91 3.82 4.73 7.16
N PRO A 92 4.74 5.04 8.09
CA PRO A 92 5.70 4.08 8.63
C PRO A 92 5.04 2.88 9.31
N ASP A 93 3.89 3.08 9.95
CA ASP A 93 3.11 2.01 10.60
C ASP A 93 2.70 0.90 9.63
N LEU A 94 2.55 1.22 8.35
CA LEU A 94 2.25 0.25 7.29
C LEU A 94 3.53 -0.40 6.76
N ALA A 95 4.60 0.38 6.58
CA ALA A 95 5.85 -0.10 6.01
C ALA A 95 6.55 -1.17 6.87
N ASP A 96 6.33 -1.15 8.18
CA ASP A 96 6.80 -2.19 9.11
C ASP A 96 6.06 -3.54 8.94
N LYS A 97 4.94 -3.55 8.21
CA LYS A 97 4.10 -4.72 7.92
C LYS A 97 4.26 -5.18 6.47
N ARG A 98 5.51 -5.33 6.02
CA ARG A 98 5.87 -5.64 4.62
C ARG A 98 5.12 -6.83 4.02
N GLU A 99 4.88 -7.89 4.78
CA GLU A 99 4.14 -9.08 4.30
C GLU A 99 2.66 -8.77 4.03
N GLN A 100 1.98 -8.05 4.93
CA GLN A 100 0.60 -7.61 4.71
C GLN A 100 0.52 -6.64 3.53
N LEU A 101 1.55 -5.82 3.36
CA LEU A 101 1.70 -4.95 2.20
C LEU A 101 1.80 -5.79 0.91
N GLN A 102 2.59 -6.87 0.88
CA GLN A 102 2.67 -7.74 -0.29
C GLN A 102 1.32 -8.41 -0.61
N GLU A 103 0.60 -8.88 0.41
CA GLU A 103 -0.72 -9.50 0.27
C GLU A 103 -1.76 -8.50 -0.28
N LEU A 104 -1.80 -7.27 0.28
CA LEU A 104 -2.72 -6.22 -0.16
C LEU A 104 -2.40 -5.69 -1.56
N LEU A 105 -1.16 -5.84 -2.01
CA LEU A 105 -0.67 -5.44 -3.33
C LEU A 105 -0.75 -6.55 -4.38
N GLY A 106 -1.31 -7.70 -4.02
CA GLY A 106 -1.58 -8.80 -4.95
C GLY A 106 -0.35 -9.59 -5.36
N LYS A 107 0.61 -9.76 -4.45
CA LYS A 107 1.65 -10.80 -4.57
C LYS A 107 1.32 -12.04 -3.75
#